data_AF-A0A2T7VU70-F1
#
_entry.id   AF-A0A2T7VU70-F1
#
_cell.length_a   1.000
_cell.length_b   1.000
_cell.length_c   1.000
_cell.angle_alpha   90.00
_cell.angle_beta   90.00
_cell.angle_gamma   90.00
#
_symmetry.space_group_name_H-M   'P 1'
#
loop_
_entity.id
_entity.type
_entity.pdbx_description
1 polymer ?
#
loop_
_entity_poly.entity_id
_entity_poly.type
_entity_poly.pdbx_seq_one_letter_code
_entity_poly.pdbx_strand_id
1 'polypeptide(L)'
;MRYLLIASPAVLASITPPIASLLVHGERSTFSVVVEDRAAAGYDIRIKCVAACDHPVDFHEPIDDVPMGLFTRDQDELLFSLWGGGSTYRVRVWKVGDSGIRKVVELSSRGRPDFLTDDKGRSAIRTYEGGSGTGPLKPVLRSFIRGHFVVVPVKAAELR
;
A
#
# COMPACT_ATOMS: atom_id res chain seq x y z
N MET A 1 -22.67 -34.70 -45.30
CA MET A 1 -21.97 -34.31 -44.04
C MET A 1 -22.00 -32.79 -43.93
N ARG A 2 -22.77 -32.24 -42.98
CA ARG A 2 -22.80 -30.80 -42.68
C ARG A 2 -21.84 -30.54 -41.53
N TYR A 3 -20.80 -29.75 -41.77
CA TYR A 3 -19.93 -29.23 -40.71
C TYR A 3 -20.61 -28.01 -40.08
N LEU A 4 -21.00 -28.13 -38.82
CA LEU A 4 -21.40 -26.99 -37.99
C LEU A 4 -20.12 -26.35 -37.44
N LEU A 5 -19.77 -25.18 -37.98
CA LEU A 5 -18.79 -24.29 -37.36
C LEU A 5 -19.43 -23.71 -36.09
N ILE A 6 -19.06 -24.25 -34.94
CA ILE A 6 -19.38 -23.65 -33.65
C ILE A 6 -18.43 -22.47 -33.48
N ALA A 7 -18.92 -21.26 -33.74
CA ALA A 7 -18.22 -20.04 -33.35
C ALA A 7 -18.24 -19.96 -31.82
N SER A 8 -17.09 -20.23 -31.19
CA SER A 8 -16.91 -19.99 -29.76
C SER A 8 -17.04 -18.48 -29.51
N PRO A 9 -17.97 -18.01 -28.67
CA PRO A 9 -18.01 -16.62 -28.30
C PRO A 9 -16.74 -16.32 -27.50
N ALA A 10 -15.88 -15.45 -28.05
CA ALA A 10 -14.81 -14.85 -27.30
C ALA A 10 -15.45 -14.07 -26.14
N VAL A 11 -15.37 -14.61 -24.94
CA VAL A 11 -15.73 -13.90 -23.71
C VAL A 11 -14.77 -12.73 -23.63
N LEU A 12 -15.22 -11.54 -24.01
CA LEU A 12 -14.57 -10.30 -23.68
C LEU A 12 -14.66 -10.18 -22.16
N ALA A 13 -13.65 -10.70 -21.46
CA ALA A 13 -13.45 -10.36 -20.07
C ALA A 13 -13.36 -8.84 -20.02
N SER A 14 -14.34 -8.19 -19.40
CA SER A 14 -14.27 -6.77 -19.11
C SER A 14 -13.11 -6.58 -18.13
N ILE A 15 -11.92 -6.28 -18.66
CA ILE A 15 -10.75 -6.01 -17.84
C ILE A 15 -10.89 -4.55 -17.41
N THR A 16 -11.62 -4.32 -16.33
CA THR A 16 -11.59 -3.02 -15.66
C THR A 16 -10.13 -2.74 -15.30
N PRO A 17 -9.54 -1.61 -15.76
CA PRO A 17 -8.18 -1.29 -15.42
C PRO A 17 -8.06 -1.11 -13.90
N PRO A 18 -6.92 -1.48 -13.29
CA PRO A 18 -6.71 -1.23 -11.88
C PRO A 18 -6.73 0.28 -11.60
N ILE A 19 -7.20 0.65 -10.42
CA ILE A 19 -7.22 2.04 -9.93
C ILE A 19 -5.80 2.58 -9.79
N ALA A 20 -4.90 1.72 -9.31
CA ALA A 20 -3.48 2.00 -9.20
C ALA A 20 -2.69 0.72 -9.48
N SER A 21 -1.52 0.88 -10.09
CA SER A 21 -0.57 -0.22 -10.27
C SER A 21 0.85 0.26 -10.02
N LEU A 22 1.69 -0.62 -9.48
CA LEU A 22 3.08 -0.35 -9.18
C LEU A 22 3.90 -1.65 -9.34
N LEU A 23 5.08 -1.54 -9.95
CA LEU A 23 6.08 -2.59 -9.88
C LEU A 23 7.00 -2.34 -8.69
N VAL A 24 7.22 -3.38 -7.88
CA VAL A 24 8.14 -3.37 -6.75
C VAL A 24 9.22 -4.40 -7.02
N HIS A 25 10.47 -3.99 -6.89
CA HIS A 25 11.62 -4.87 -7.08
C HIS A 25 12.16 -5.30 -5.72
N GLY A 26 12.26 -6.62 -5.50
CA GLY A 26 13.11 -7.20 -4.47
C GLY A 26 14.57 -7.27 -4.95
N GLU A 27 15.41 -8.00 -4.21
CA GLU A 27 16.79 -8.23 -4.63
C GLU A 27 16.89 -8.98 -5.97
N ARG A 28 16.01 -9.98 -6.17
CA ARG A 28 15.97 -10.77 -7.42
C ARG A 28 14.58 -10.79 -8.04
N SER A 29 13.54 -10.83 -7.22
CA SER A 29 12.17 -10.96 -7.68
C SER A 29 11.54 -9.61 -8.07
N THR A 30 10.55 -9.65 -8.96
CA THR A 30 9.70 -8.48 -9.26
C THR A 30 8.25 -8.79 -8.95
N PHE A 31 7.59 -7.85 -8.28
CA PHE A 31 6.21 -7.93 -7.85
C PHE A 31 5.35 -6.88 -8.54
N SER A 32 4.19 -7.29 -9.04
CA SER A 32 3.13 -6.40 -9.47
C SER A 32 2.17 -6.18 -8.32
N VAL A 33 1.99 -4.92 -7.96
CA VAL A 33 0.99 -4.47 -6.99
C VAL A 33 -0.10 -3.77 -7.75
N VAL A 34 -1.35 -4.19 -7.56
CA VAL A 34 -2.51 -3.56 -8.16
C VAL A 34 -3.58 -3.29 -7.10
N VAL A 35 -4.27 -2.17 -7.24
CA VAL A 35 -5.51 -1.89 -6.50
C VAL A 35 -6.66 -2.01 -7.48
N GLU A 36 -7.56 -2.95 -7.22
CA GLU A 36 -8.73 -3.22 -8.05
C GLU A 36 -9.99 -2.66 -7.37
N ASP A 37 -10.90 -2.12 -8.17
CA ASP A 37 -12.28 -1.87 -7.75
C ASP A 37 -13.03 -3.22 -7.77
N ARG A 38 -13.50 -3.67 -6.61
CA ARG A 38 -14.35 -4.86 -6.47
C ARG A 38 -15.83 -4.48 -6.39
N ALA A 39 -16.24 -3.41 -7.07
CA ALA A 39 -17.61 -2.93 -7.16
C ALA A 39 -18.33 -2.96 -5.79
N ALA A 40 -19.36 -3.80 -5.63
CA ALA A 40 -20.16 -3.91 -4.42
C ALA A 40 -19.39 -4.37 -3.15
N ALA A 41 -18.12 -4.77 -3.28
CA ALA A 41 -17.29 -5.27 -2.19
C ALA A 41 -16.12 -4.34 -1.82
N GLY A 42 -16.10 -3.09 -2.30
CA GLY A 42 -15.03 -2.13 -2.00
C GLY A 42 -13.82 -2.32 -2.89
N TYR A 43 -12.62 -2.24 -2.33
CA TYR A 43 -11.36 -2.34 -3.06
C TYR A 43 -10.58 -3.58 -2.66
N ASP A 44 -9.67 -4.04 -3.51
CA ASP A 44 -8.75 -5.15 -3.20
C ASP A 44 -7.34 -4.74 -3.60
N ILE A 45 -6.40 -4.82 -2.66
CA ILE A 45 -4.98 -4.72 -3.00
C ILE A 45 -4.45 -6.12 -3.28
N ARG A 46 -3.86 -6.31 -4.45
CA ARG A 46 -3.27 -7.59 -4.88
C ARG A 46 -1.79 -7.41 -5.14
N ILE A 47 -1.00 -8.35 -4.67
CA ILE A 47 0.44 -8.38 -4.84
C ILE A 47 0.81 -9.74 -5.40
N LYS A 48 1.31 -9.75 -6.63
CA LYS A 48 1.70 -10.95 -7.35
C LYS A 48 3.17 -10.89 -7.70
N CYS A 49 3.88 -11.98 -7.50
CA CYS A 49 5.18 -12.08 -8.14
C CYS A 49 5.03 -12.30 -9.64
N VAL A 50 5.72 -11.50 -10.44
CA VAL A 50 5.66 -11.53 -11.91
C VAL A 50 6.98 -11.91 -12.56
N ALA A 51 8.10 -11.90 -11.83
CA ALA A 51 9.39 -12.38 -12.34
C ALA A 51 10.29 -12.90 -11.21
N ALA A 52 11.07 -13.94 -11.52
CA ALA A 52 12.18 -14.46 -10.71
C ALA A 52 11.82 -14.77 -9.25
N CYS A 53 10.62 -15.31 -8.99
CA CYS A 53 10.29 -15.86 -7.67
C CYS A 53 10.54 -17.34 -7.59
N ASP A 54 11.10 -17.76 -6.45
CA ASP A 54 11.32 -19.16 -6.12
C ASP A 54 9.99 -19.92 -5.95
N HIS A 55 8.91 -19.23 -5.56
CA HIS A 55 7.56 -19.78 -5.42
C HIS A 55 6.48 -18.80 -5.92
N PRO A 56 5.32 -19.29 -6.41
CA PRO A 56 4.20 -18.43 -6.74
C PRO A 56 3.74 -17.63 -5.51
N VAL A 57 3.58 -16.33 -5.67
CA VAL A 57 3.03 -15.43 -4.65
C VAL A 57 1.78 -14.78 -5.21
N ASP A 58 0.65 -15.00 -4.55
CA ASP A 58 -0.64 -14.35 -4.83
C ASP A 58 -1.25 -13.90 -3.50
N PHE A 59 -0.88 -12.69 -3.08
CA PHE A 59 -1.44 -12.04 -1.89
C PHE A 59 -2.59 -11.13 -2.32
N HIS A 60 -3.68 -11.16 -1.57
CA HIS A 60 -4.78 -10.22 -1.74
C HIS A 60 -5.39 -9.84 -0.39
N GLU A 61 -5.82 -8.58 -0.28
CA GLU A 61 -6.44 -8.05 0.94
C GLU A 61 -7.59 -7.10 0.56
N PRO A 62 -8.84 -7.40 0.97
CA PRO A 62 -9.96 -6.49 0.77
C PRO A 62 -9.84 -5.26 1.68
N ILE A 63 -10.16 -4.08 1.14
CA ILE A 63 -10.04 -2.79 1.80
C ILE A 63 -11.29 -1.95 1.50
N ASP A 64 -12.01 -1.55 2.55
CA ASP A 64 -13.23 -0.73 2.46
C ASP A 64 -12.93 0.78 2.33
N ASP A 65 -11.69 1.20 2.58
CA ASP A 65 -11.27 2.60 2.44
C ASP A 65 -11.05 2.97 0.96
N VAL A 66 -11.21 4.25 0.61
CA VAL A 66 -11.01 4.73 -0.78
C VAL A 66 -9.52 4.87 -1.10
N PRO A 67 -8.99 4.29 -2.19
CA PRO A 67 -7.58 4.42 -2.54
C PRO A 67 -7.20 5.85 -2.90
N MET A 68 -6.08 6.32 -2.36
CA MET A 68 -5.57 7.67 -2.60
C MET A 68 -4.12 7.70 -3.10
N GLY A 69 -3.34 6.65 -2.82
CA GLY A 69 -1.97 6.56 -3.28
C GLY A 69 -1.36 5.19 -3.08
N LEU A 70 -0.47 4.83 -4.01
CA LEU A 70 0.32 3.60 -4.00
C LEU A 70 1.72 3.94 -4.49
N PHE A 71 2.74 3.71 -3.68
CA PHE A 71 4.12 4.03 -4.04
C PHE A 71 5.12 3.22 -3.24
N THR A 72 6.32 3.12 -3.79
CA THR A 72 7.52 2.65 -3.08
C THR A 72 8.45 3.83 -2.90
N ARG A 73 9.37 3.69 -1.97
CA ARG A 73 10.55 4.54 -1.84
C ARG A 73 11.68 3.54 -1.87
N ASP A 74 12.70 3.75 -2.70
CA ASP A 74 13.70 2.73 -3.14
C ASP A 74 14.56 2.08 -2.02
N GLN A 75 14.13 2.17 -0.77
CA GLN A 75 14.77 1.70 0.44
C GLN A 75 13.82 0.73 1.16
N ASP A 76 14.39 -0.29 1.80
CA ASP A 76 13.72 -1.17 2.77
C ASP A 76 12.64 -2.14 2.23
N GLU A 77 12.46 -2.26 0.91
CA GLU A 77 11.44 -3.13 0.28
C GLU A 77 10.01 -2.80 0.75
N LEU A 78 9.73 -1.51 1.01
CA LEU A 78 8.45 -1.06 1.57
C LEU A 78 7.49 -0.56 0.49
N LEU A 79 6.34 -1.22 0.43
CA LEU A 79 5.17 -0.75 -0.30
C LEU A 79 4.30 0.10 0.62
N PHE A 80 4.12 1.38 0.27
CA PHE A 80 3.23 2.29 0.97
C PHE A 80 1.91 2.44 0.22
N SER A 81 0.81 2.44 0.97
CA SER A 81 -0.50 2.77 0.44
C SER A 81 -1.27 3.70 1.36
N LEU A 82 -1.87 4.72 0.77
CA LEU A 82 -2.69 5.74 1.42
C LEU A 82 -4.15 5.57 0.99
N TRP A 83 -5.03 5.60 1.96
CA TRP A 83 -6.47 5.44 1.76
C TRP A 83 -7.27 6.47 2.55
N GLY A 84 -8.47 6.79 2.10
CA GLY A 84 -9.45 7.63 2.78
C GLY A 84 -10.53 6.78 3.44
N GLY A 85 -10.55 6.75 4.77
CA GLY A 85 -11.54 6.04 5.60
C GLY A 85 -12.65 6.97 6.11
N GLY A 86 -13.19 7.82 5.23
CA GLY A 86 -14.21 8.82 5.58
C GLY A 86 -13.63 10.05 6.27
N SER A 87 -13.52 10.01 7.60
CA SER A 87 -13.04 11.15 8.43
C SER A 87 -11.56 11.08 8.80
N THR A 88 -10.86 10.02 8.36
CA THR A 88 -9.44 9.82 8.61
C THR A 88 -8.76 9.24 7.38
N TYR A 89 -7.45 9.47 7.28
CA TYR A 89 -6.56 8.75 6.39
C TYR A 89 -6.11 7.45 7.02
N ARG A 90 -5.96 6.41 6.21
CA ARG A 90 -5.39 5.12 6.57
C ARG A 90 -4.12 4.89 5.79
N VAL A 91 -3.04 4.64 6.50
CA VAL A 91 -1.74 4.28 5.91
C VAL A 91 -1.50 2.80 6.16
N ARG A 92 -1.25 2.05 5.10
CA ARG A 92 -0.86 0.65 5.18
C ARG A 92 0.51 0.51 4.54
N VAL A 93 1.39 -0.23 5.22
CA VAL A 93 2.72 -0.53 4.68
C VAL A 93 2.95 -2.01 4.72
N TRP A 94 3.41 -2.57 3.61
CA TRP A 94 3.86 -3.95 3.50
C TRP A 94 5.34 -3.98 3.20
N LYS A 95 6.03 -4.99 3.72
CA LYS A 95 7.34 -5.39 3.22
C LYS A 95 7.09 -6.40 2.10
N VAL A 96 7.63 -6.13 0.91
CA VAL A 96 7.42 -6.90 -0.32
C VAL A 96 8.78 -7.17 -0.94
N GLY A 97 9.25 -8.42 -0.86
CA GLY A 97 10.55 -8.80 -1.42
C GLY A 97 10.72 -10.31 -1.50
N ASP A 98 11.95 -10.75 -1.74
CA ASP A 98 12.29 -12.17 -1.93
C ASP A 98 11.93 -13.03 -0.69
N SER A 99 11.92 -12.42 0.51
CA SER A 99 11.51 -13.06 1.77
C SER A 99 9.99 -13.23 1.93
N GLY A 100 9.21 -12.74 0.97
CA GLY A 100 7.75 -12.78 0.97
C GLY A 100 7.09 -11.43 1.24
N ILE A 101 5.79 -11.49 1.51
CA ILE A 101 4.93 -10.33 1.72
C ILE A 101 4.43 -10.35 3.16
N ARG A 102 4.62 -9.26 3.91
CA ARG A 102 3.94 -9.05 5.19
C ARG A 102 3.50 -7.61 5.39
N LYS A 103 2.34 -7.41 6.03
CA LYS A 103 1.96 -6.10 6.54
C LYS A 103 2.89 -5.73 7.70
N VAL A 104 3.49 -4.54 7.63
CA VAL A 104 4.42 -3.99 8.62
C VAL A 104 3.68 -3.09 9.60
N VAL A 105 2.78 -2.25 9.10
CA VAL A 105 2.00 -1.34 9.92
C VAL A 105 0.70 -0.95 9.23
N GLU A 106 -0.32 -0.67 10.04
CA GLU A 106 -1.51 0.07 9.65
C GLU A 106 -1.70 1.23 10.63
N LEU A 107 -1.83 2.45 10.11
CA LEU A 107 -1.93 3.67 10.90
C LEU A 107 -3.16 4.48 10.48
N SER A 108 -3.70 5.24 11.44
CA SER A 108 -4.72 6.26 11.18
C SER A 108 -4.15 7.65 11.37
N SER A 109 -4.62 8.59 10.56
CA SER A 109 -4.26 10.00 10.66
C SER A 109 -5.48 10.87 10.41
N ARG A 110 -5.76 11.85 11.28
CA ARG A 110 -6.87 12.80 11.07
C ARG A 110 -6.53 13.86 10.03
N GLY A 111 -5.26 14.23 9.93
CA GLY A 111 -4.72 15.06 8.84
C GLY A 111 -4.06 14.20 7.76
N ARG A 112 -3.78 14.77 6.60
CA ARG A 112 -3.02 14.08 5.54
C ARG A 112 -1.66 13.65 6.09
N PRO A 113 -1.30 12.36 6.07
CA PRO A 113 -0.01 11.91 6.61
C PRO A 113 1.13 12.30 5.67
N ASP A 114 2.31 12.49 6.25
CA ASP A 114 3.55 12.71 5.49
C ASP A 114 4.39 11.45 5.46
N PHE A 115 5.02 11.20 4.32
CA PHE A 115 5.96 10.11 4.10
C PHE A 115 7.35 10.72 3.94
N LEU A 116 8.21 10.49 4.93
CA LEU A 116 9.43 11.25 5.18
C LEU A 116 10.65 10.32 5.29
N THR A 117 11.84 10.87 5.15
CA THR A 117 13.07 10.19 5.56
C THR A 117 13.54 10.86 6.86
N ASP A 118 13.86 10.07 7.88
CA ASP A 118 14.36 10.63 9.15
C ASP A 118 15.82 11.08 9.05
N ASP A 119 16.33 11.66 10.14
CA ASP A 119 17.70 12.18 10.25
C ASP A 119 18.81 11.11 10.05
N LYS A 120 18.43 9.83 10.05
CA LYS A 120 19.32 8.68 9.83
C LYS A 120 19.12 8.04 8.46
N GLY A 121 18.36 8.67 7.57
CA GLY A 121 18.12 8.13 6.23
C GLY A 121 17.07 7.01 6.20
N ARG A 122 16.29 6.80 7.26
CA ARG A 122 15.30 5.70 7.32
C ARG A 122 13.93 6.17 6.89
N SER A 123 13.15 5.27 6.32
CA SER A 123 11.72 5.51 6.04
C SER A 123 10.97 5.92 7.30
N ALA A 124 10.18 6.99 7.24
CA ALA A 124 9.40 7.50 8.34
C ALA A 124 8.01 7.96 7.87
N ILE A 125 7.03 7.90 8.79
CA ILE A 125 5.65 8.34 8.55
C ILE A 125 5.28 9.30 9.67
N ARG A 126 4.77 10.47 9.31
CA ARG A 126 4.16 11.41 10.24
C ARG A 126 2.65 11.32 10.11
N THR A 127 1.99 10.93 11.19
CA THR A 127 0.53 11.02 11.31
C THR A 127 0.14 12.24 12.14
N TYR A 128 -1.10 12.68 11.99
CA TYR A 128 -1.66 13.82 12.71
C TYR A 128 -2.79 13.30 13.60
N GLU A 129 -2.50 13.17 14.89
CA GLU A 129 -3.35 12.52 15.89
C GLU A 129 -4.04 13.58 16.77
N GLY A 130 -5.28 13.33 17.17
CA GLY A 130 -6.03 14.28 17.99
C GLY A 130 -7.24 13.63 18.65
N GLY A 131 -7.68 14.20 19.77
CA GLY A 131 -8.93 13.81 20.43
C GLY A 131 -10.17 14.20 19.62
N SER A 132 -11.35 13.89 20.13
CA SER A 132 -12.64 14.22 19.50
C SER A 132 -12.98 15.71 19.41
N GLY A 133 -12.16 16.61 19.99
CA GLY A 133 -12.38 18.06 20.00
C GLY A 133 -11.77 18.82 18.82
N THR A 134 -11.94 20.14 18.82
CA THR A 134 -11.41 21.10 17.82
C THR A 134 -9.96 21.53 18.07
N GLY A 135 -9.25 20.83 18.97
CA GLY A 135 -7.86 21.14 19.29
C GLY A 135 -6.91 20.88 18.11
N PRO A 136 -5.72 21.50 18.11
CA PRO A 136 -4.73 21.28 17.06
C PRO A 136 -4.32 19.80 17.02
N LEU A 137 -4.15 19.26 15.80
CA LEU A 137 -3.66 17.91 15.62
C LEU A 137 -2.19 17.84 16.06
N LYS A 138 -1.86 16.81 16.84
CA LYS A 138 -0.51 16.51 17.29
C LYS A 138 0.20 15.66 16.24
N PRO A 139 1.32 16.11 15.66
CA PRO A 139 2.12 15.27 14.78
C PRO A 139 2.79 14.15 15.58
N VAL A 140 2.77 12.94 15.03
CA VAL A 140 3.43 11.75 15.58
C VAL A 140 4.30 11.14 14.50
N LEU A 141 5.61 11.23 14.68
CA LEU A 141 6.59 10.65 13.78
C LEU A 141 6.90 9.21 14.18
N ARG A 142 6.85 8.30 13.21
CA ARG A 142 7.27 6.91 13.35
C ARG A 142 8.36 6.61 12.34
N SER A 143 9.52 6.18 12.80
CA SER A 143 10.62 5.73 11.93
C SER A 143 10.62 4.21 11.79
N PHE A 144 11.02 3.72 10.63
CA PHE A 144 11.21 2.30 10.38
C PHE A 144 12.54 1.82 10.99
N ILE A 145 12.45 1.04 12.06
CA ILE A 145 13.59 0.54 12.83
C ILE A 145 13.43 -0.96 13.02
N ARG A 146 14.43 -1.74 12.57
CA ARG A 146 14.49 -3.20 12.75
C ARG A 146 13.20 -3.91 12.32
N GLY A 147 12.61 -3.51 11.19
CA GLY A 147 11.43 -4.16 10.62
C GLY A 147 10.07 -3.64 11.13
N HIS A 148 10.04 -2.57 11.93
CA HIS A 148 8.83 -2.00 12.52
C HIS A 148 8.83 -0.46 12.46
N PHE A 149 7.65 0.14 12.35
CA PHE A 149 7.47 1.59 12.57
C PHE A 149 7.30 1.88 14.06
N VAL A 150 8.25 2.60 14.65
CA VAL A 150 8.29 2.97 16.07
C VAL A 150 8.24 4.46 16.26
N VAL A 151 7.46 4.92 17.24
CA VAL A 151 7.34 6.33 17.59
C VAL A 151 8.72 6.86 18.02
N VAL A 152 9.15 7.95 17.40
CA VAL A 152 10.39 8.63 17.74
C VAL A 152 10.09 10.02 18.34
N PRO A 153 10.84 10.47 19.36
CA PRO A 153 10.70 11.83 19.87
C PRO A 153 11.04 12.84 18.77
N VAL A 154 10.10 13.70 18.41
CA VAL A 154 10.33 14.75 17.42
C VAL A 154 11.10 15.89 18.09
N LYS A 155 12.27 16.25 17.57
CA LYS A 155 12.95 17.50 17.99
C LYS A 155 12.12 18.68 17.50
N ALA A 156 12.00 19.74 18.31
CA ALA A 156 11.11 20.88 18.03
C ALA A 156 11.29 21.55 16.64
N ALA A 157 12.44 21.36 15.99
CA ALA A 157 12.74 21.88 14.65
C ALA A 157 12.05 21.14 13.49
N GLU A 158 11.58 19.91 13.70
CA GLU A 158 10.92 19.08 12.67
C GLU A 158 9.38 19.24 12.67
N LEU A 159 8.84 20.08 13.57
CA LEU A 159 7.41 20.37 13.73
C LEU A 159 6.90 21.53 12.86
N ARG A 160 7.77 22.16 12.07
CA ARG A 160 7.46 23.31 11.22
C ARG A 160 7.23 22.91 9.77
#